data_AF-A0A7V8ALJ9-F1
#
_entry.id   AF-A0A7V8ALJ9-F1
#
_cell.length_a   1.000
_cell.length_b   1.000
_cell.length_c   1.000
_cell.angle_alpha   90.00
_cell.angle_beta   90.00
_cell.angle_gamma   90.00
#
_symmetry.space_group_name_H-M   'P 1'
#
loop_
_entity.id
_entity.type
_entity.pdbx_description
1 polymer ?
#
loop_
_entity_poly.entity_id
_entity_poly.type
_entity_poly.pdbx_seq_one_letter_code
_entity_poly.pdbx_strand_id
1 'polypeptide(L)'
;VFARRSGAVVVEAARLTPEQPPRLVTGQRPVAVEDADQTGDETALLHLFNLARESHAALLLTADMPPARWPLRLPDLRSRLNAQPAAAIAEPDDALMTAVLVKMFADRQIHVNEECLAYLLRRMERSFAAARDVVAAADALALATRRPVSPALLETVLATLEQD
;
A
#
# COMPACT_ATOMS: atom_id res chain seq x y z
N VAL A 1 -9.65 0.41 2.14
CA VAL A 1 -10.83 -0.25 2.76
C VAL A 1 -11.30 0.48 4.03
N PHE A 2 -10.42 0.76 5.00
CA PHE A 2 -10.75 1.50 6.23
C PHE A 2 -11.52 2.80 5.94
N ALA A 3 -10.91 3.74 5.21
CA ALA A 3 -11.52 5.04 4.94
C ALA A 3 -12.91 4.94 4.29
N ARG A 4 -13.07 4.03 3.32
CA ARG A 4 -14.37 3.77 2.69
C ARG A 4 -15.44 3.26 3.67
N ARG A 5 -15.06 2.41 4.63
CA ARG A 5 -15.98 1.80 5.60
C ARG A 5 -16.29 2.71 6.78
N SER A 6 -15.31 3.48 7.24
CA SER A 6 -15.43 4.36 8.42
C SER A 6 -15.82 5.80 8.06
N GLY A 7 -15.78 6.17 6.78
CA GLY A 7 -15.91 7.56 6.35
C GLY A 7 -14.68 8.40 6.72
N ALA A 8 -13.52 7.77 6.91
CA ALA A 8 -12.32 8.49 7.31
C ALA A 8 -11.89 9.49 6.23
N VAL A 9 -11.42 10.66 6.69
CA VAL A 9 -10.63 11.54 5.83
C VAL A 9 -9.22 10.98 5.72
N VAL A 10 -8.69 10.94 4.50
CA VAL A 10 -7.32 10.49 4.21
C VAL A 10 -6.46 11.71 3.95
N VAL A 11 -5.30 11.77 4.61
CA VAL A 11 -4.30 12.85 4.44
C VAL A 11 -2.92 12.24 4.28
N GLU A 12 -2.05 12.85 3.48
CA GLU A 12 -0.63 12.50 3.42
C GLU A 12 0.11 13.21 4.55
N ALA A 13 0.97 12.50 5.29
CA ALA A 13 1.71 13.08 6.41
C ALA A 13 2.61 14.25 6.00
N ALA A 14 3.22 14.17 4.81
CA ALA A 14 4.05 15.23 4.25
C ALA A 14 3.28 16.54 3.99
N ARG A 15 1.95 16.47 3.87
CA ARG A 15 1.07 17.63 3.65
C ARG A 15 0.32 18.06 4.91
N LEU A 16 0.58 17.44 6.06
CA LEU A 16 -0.05 17.79 7.31
C LEU A 16 0.52 19.11 7.85
N THR A 17 -0.35 20.10 7.99
CA THR A 17 -0.04 21.43 8.54
C THR A 17 -0.62 21.59 9.95
N PRO A 18 -0.04 22.44 10.82
CA PRO A 18 -0.50 22.65 12.20
C PRO A 18 -1.98 23.03 12.37
N GLU A 19 -2.62 23.65 11.37
CA GLU A 19 -4.00 24.16 11.45
C GLU A 19 -5.05 23.12 11.05
N GLN A 20 -4.65 22.03 10.39
CA GLN A 20 -5.57 20.99 9.92
C GLN A 20 -6.16 20.11 11.04
N PRO A 21 -5.41 19.68 12.07
CA PRO A 21 -5.88 18.67 13.03
C PRO A 21 -7.27 18.90 13.64
N PRO A 22 -7.64 20.11 14.11
CA PRO A 22 -8.99 20.35 14.65
C PRO A 22 -10.10 20.09 13.62
N ARG A 23 -9.85 20.41 12.35
CA ARG A 23 -10.81 20.22 11.25
C ARG A 23 -10.92 18.76 10.82
N LEU A 24 -9.84 18.00 10.94
CA LEU A 24 -9.81 16.59 10.54
C LEU A 24 -10.63 15.70 11.48
N VAL A 25 -10.60 15.97 12.80
CA VAL A 25 -11.30 15.16 13.82
C VAL A 25 -12.68 15.70 14.21
N THR A 26 -13.15 16.78 13.56
CA THR A 26 -14.44 17.41 13.87
C THR A 26 -15.57 16.38 13.81
N GLY A 27 -16.39 16.33 14.86
CA GLY A 27 -17.51 15.39 14.95
C GLY A 27 -17.08 13.93 15.10
N GLN A 28 -15.93 13.67 15.72
CA GLN A 28 -15.34 12.32 15.90
C GLN A 28 -15.02 11.62 14.58
N ARG A 29 -14.81 12.40 13.50
CA ARG A 29 -14.51 11.87 12.18
C ARG A 29 -13.20 11.06 12.23
N PRO A 30 -13.19 9.79 11.79
CA PRO A 30 -11.97 9.01 11.68
C PRO A 30 -10.97 9.65 10.70
N VAL A 31 -9.69 9.45 10.95
CA VAL A 31 -8.60 9.98 10.12
C VAL A 31 -7.64 8.85 9.75
N ALA A 32 -7.25 8.79 8.49
CA ALA A 32 -6.13 7.99 8.03
C ALA A 32 -5.01 8.94 7.59
N VAL A 33 -3.82 8.76 8.14
CA VAL A 33 -2.61 9.48 7.73
C VAL A 33 -1.72 8.50 6.99
N GLU A 34 -1.52 8.75 5.70
CA GLU A 34 -0.64 7.95 4.85
C GLU A 34 0.82 8.43 4.98
N ASP A 35 1.75 7.48 4.90
CA ASP A 35 3.21 7.72 4.91
C ASP A 35 3.68 8.52 6.14
N ALA A 36 3.16 8.15 7.32
CA ALA A 36 3.34 8.89 8.57
C ALA A 36 4.79 8.95 9.08
N ASP A 37 5.64 8.01 8.65
CA ASP A 37 7.09 8.04 8.86
C ASP A 37 7.81 9.15 8.08
N GLN A 38 7.14 9.73 7.09
CA GLN A 38 7.61 10.84 6.25
C GLN A 38 6.97 12.18 6.65
N THR A 39 6.47 12.30 7.90
CA THR A 39 5.84 13.54 8.37
C THR A 39 6.75 14.76 8.21
N GLY A 40 6.20 15.80 7.57
CA GLY A 40 6.90 17.09 7.43
C GLY A 40 6.86 17.93 8.71
N ASP A 41 5.88 17.68 9.58
CA ASP A 41 5.67 18.41 10.82
C ASP A 41 5.24 17.46 11.96
N GLU A 42 6.19 17.15 12.84
CA GLU A 42 5.98 16.29 14.00
C GLU A 42 5.01 16.92 15.02
N THR A 43 4.95 18.25 15.10
CA THR A 43 4.06 18.94 16.04
C THR A 43 2.61 18.84 15.57
N ALA A 44 2.38 19.01 14.26
CA ALA A 44 1.07 18.82 13.66
C ALA A 44 0.56 17.37 13.85
N LEU A 45 1.43 16.38 13.67
CA LEU A 45 1.08 14.98 13.88
C LEU A 45 0.79 14.67 15.36
N LEU A 46 1.60 15.21 16.29
CA LEU A 46 1.33 15.08 17.72
C LEU A 46 0.00 15.74 18.11
N HIS A 47 -0.30 16.91 17.56
CA HIS A 47 -1.56 17.59 17.82
C HIS A 47 -2.76 16.79 17.30
N LEU A 48 -2.66 16.22 16.10
CA LEU A 48 -3.67 15.31 15.54
C LEU A 48 -3.88 14.08 16.41
N PHE A 49 -2.79 13.44 16.86
CA PHE A 49 -2.86 12.29 17.75
C PHE A 49 -3.62 12.62 19.04
N ASN A 50 -3.29 13.76 19.67
CA ASN A 50 -3.93 14.19 20.91
C ASN A 50 -5.41 14.48 20.71
N LEU A 51 -5.76 15.25 19.68
CA LEU A 51 -7.14 15.63 19.38
C LEU A 51 -7.99 14.43 18.99
N ALA A 52 -7.45 13.48 18.21
CA ALA A 52 -8.16 12.26 17.86
C ALA A 52 -8.50 11.45 19.11
N ARG A 53 -7.54 11.32 20.04
CA ARG A 53 -7.77 10.64 21.32
C ARG A 53 -8.79 11.36 22.20
N GLU A 54 -8.69 12.68 22.34
CA GLU A 54 -9.62 13.51 23.14
C GLU A 54 -11.04 13.50 22.57
N SER A 55 -11.16 13.50 21.25
CA SER A 55 -12.45 13.49 20.53
C SER A 55 -13.00 12.09 20.32
N HIS A 56 -12.32 11.04 20.80
CA HIS A 56 -12.65 9.64 20.52
C HIS A 56 -12.75 9.29 19.02
N ALA A 57 -12.02 10.03 18.16
CA ALA A 57 -11.91 9.75 16.74
C ALA A 57 -10.90 8.62 16.51
N ALA A 58 -11.23 7.69 15.61
CA ALA A 58 -10.30 6.65 15.20
C ALA A 58 -9.18 7.24 14.33
N LEU A 59 -7.94 6.90 14.64
CA LEU A 59 -6.75 7.32 13.88
C LEU A 59 -6.02 6.08 13.35
N LEU A 60 -5.81 6.03 12.05
CA LEU A 60 -4.97 5.03 11.37
C LEU A 60 -3.74 5.73 10.80
N LEU A 61 -2.57 5.16 11.01
CA LEU A 61 -1.31 5.62 10.44
C LEU A 61 -0.74 4.49 9.58
N THR A 62 -0.32 4.79 8.35
CA THR A 62 0.48 3.87 7.52
C THR A 62 1.92 4.38 7.44
N ALA A 63 2.87 3.47 7.26
CA ALA A 63 4.30 3.76 7.16
C ALA A 63 5.03 2.53 6.61
N ASP A 64 6.19 2.73 6.01
CA ASP A 64 7.05 1.64 5.51
C ASP A 64 7.89 1.00 6.63
N MET A 65 7.99 1.67 7.78
CA MET A 65 8.75 1.18 8.94
C MET A 65 7.97 1.28 10.25
N PRO A 66 8.29 0.43 11.24
CA PRO A 66 7.64 0.50 12.54
C PRO A 66 7.93 1.84 13.25
N PRO A 67 7.01 2.34 14.09
CA PRO A 67 7.16 3.64 14.77
C PRO A 67 8.49 3.84 15.52
N ALA A 68 9.04 2.76 16.06
CA ALA A 68 10.32 2.79 16.79
C ALA A 68 11.52 3.20 15.92
N ARG A 69 11.40 3.09 14.59
CA ARG A 69 12.45 3.43 13.62
C ARG A 69 12.24 4.78 12.94
N TRP A 70 11.12 5.45 13.19
CA TRP A 70 10.85 6.73 12.54
C TRP A 70 11.89 7.77 12.96
N PRO A 71 12.37 8.61 12.02
CA PRO A 71 13.39 9.63 12.27
C PRO A 71 12.84 10.86 13.02
N LEU A 72 11.99 10.64 14.03
CA LEU A 72 11.33 11.69 14.82
C LEU A 72 12.32 12.37 15.77
N ARG A 73 12.28 13.71 15.85
CA ARG A 73 13.05 14.49 16.83
C ARG A 73 12.29 14.74 18.11
N LEU A 74 10.95 14.68 18.09
CA LEU A 74 10.08 14.98 19.20
C LEU A 74 9.87 13.74 20.09
N PRO A 75 10.44 13.70 21.32
CA PRO A 75 10.39 12.50 22.16
C PRO A 75 8.98 12.11 22.61
N ASP A 76 8.09 13.07 22.84
CA ASP A 76 6.71 12.82 23.26
C ASP A 76 5.91 12.07 22.18
N LEU A 77 6.01 12.51 20.92
CA LEU A 77 5.40 11.83 19.79
C LEU A 77 5.92 10.41 19.65
N ARG A 78 7.25 10.23 19.70
CA ARG A 78 7.89 8.91 19.63
C ARG A 78 7.36 7.96 20.71
N SER A 79 7.30 8.43 21.97
CA SER A 79 6.82 7.62 23.08
C SER A 79 5.37 7.18 22.87
N ARG A 80 4.50 8.09 22.42
CA ARG A 80 3.08 7.81 22.18
C ARG A 80 2.85 6.83 21.05
N LEU A 81 3.55 6.99 19.92
CA LEU A 81 3.44 6.09 18.77
C LEU A 81 3.91 4.68 19.14
N ASN A 82 5.02 4.55 19.88
CA ASN A 82 5.52 3.26 20.34
C ASN A 82 4.59 2.56 21.35
N ALA A 83 3.72 3.32 22.02
CA ALA A 83 2.71 2.76 22.92
C ALA A 83 1.44 2.31 22.19
N GLN A 84 1.31 2.55 20.88
CA GLN A 84 0.14 2.13 20.10
C GLN A 84 0.32 0.73 19.49
N PRO A 85 -0.78 0.02 19.22
CA PRO A 85 -0.74 -1.21 18.44
C PRO A 85 -0.16 -0.96 17.05
N ALA A 86 0.84 -1.74 16.66
CA ALA A 86 1.41 -1.75 15.32
C ALA A 86 1.23 -3.14 14.70
N ALA A 87 0.66 -3.19 13.49
CA ALA A 87 0.53 -4.42 12.71
C ALA A 87 1.43 -4.31 11.48
N ALA A 88 2.27 -5.32 11.27
CA ALA A 88 3.14 -5.39 10.10
C ALA A 88 2.43 -6.14 8.95
N ILE A 89 2.54 -5.61 7.74
CA ILE A 89 2.22 -6.34 6.52
C ILE A 89 3.55 -6.93 6.02
N ALA A 90 3.67 -8.25 6.06
CA ALA A 90 4.85 -8.94 5.56
C ALA A 90 4.87 -8.94 4.03
N GLU A 91 6.07 -9.11 3.46
CA GLU A 91 6.19 -9.42 2.04
C GLU A 91 5.37 -10.67 1.68
N PRO A 92 4.75 -10.69 0.49
CA PRO A 92 3.95 -11.82 0.07
C PRO A 92 4.83 -13.06 -0.13
N ASP A 93 4.39 -14.18 0.42
CA ASP A 93 4.97 -15.48 0.10
C ASP A 93 4.52 -15.98 -1.28
N ASP A 94 5.11 -17.09 -1.75
CA ASP A 94 4.76 -17.68 -3.05
C ASP A 94 3.30 -18.08 -3.16
N ALA A 95 2.69 -18.55 -2.06
CA ALA A 95 1.31 -18.98 -2.06
C ALA A 95 0.36 -17.80 -2.26
N LEU A 96 0.60 -16.70 -1.53
CA LEU A 96 -0.13 -15.46 -1.66
C LEU A 96 0.08 -14.84 -3.05
N MET A 97 1.32 -14.81 -3.55
CA MET A 97 1.60 -14.25 -4.87
C MET A 97 0.93 -15.06 -5.99
N THR A 98 0.94 -16.40 -5.88
CA THR A 98 0.22 -17.28 -6.80
C THR A 98 -1.28 -16.96 -6.80
N ALA A 99 -1.90 -16.89 -5.62
CA ALA A 99 -3.32 -16.60 -5.49
C ALA A 99 -3.68 -15.22 -6.06
N VAL A 100 -2.83 -14.22 -5.82
CA VAL A 100 -3.02 -12.86 -6.36
C VAL A 100 -2.89 -12.84 -7.88
N LEU A 101 -1.86 -13.46 -8.45
CA LEU A 101 -1.67 -13.53 -9.91
C LEU A 101 -2.86 -14.23 -10.58
N VAL A 102 -3.26 -15.41 -10.07
CA VAL A 102 -4.43 -16.16 -10.56
C VAL A 102 -5.67 -15.27 -10.55
N LYS A 103 -5.92 -14.59 -9.43
CA LYS A 103 -7.06 -13.67 -9.31
C LYS A 103 -6.96 -12.51 -10.32
N MET A 104 -5.82 -11.85 -10.43
CA MET A 104 -5.64 -10.68 -11.30
C MET A 104 -5.81 -11.03 -12.79
N PHE A 105 -5.36 -12.21 -13.22
CA PHE A 105 -5.64 -12.73 -14.56
C PHE A 105 -7.11 -13.12 -14.73
N ALA A 106 -7.70 -13.80 -13.74
CA ALA A 106 -9.12 -14.19 -13.79
C ALA A 106 -10.07 -12.98 -13.83
N ASP A 107 -9.76 -11.90 -13.10
CA ASP A 107 -10.50 -10.63 -13.14
C ASP A 107 -10.50 -10.00 -14.55
N ARG A 108 -9.53 -10.37 -15.41
CA ARG A 108 -9.43 -10.01 -16.83
C ARG A 108 -9.90 -11.11 -17.79
N GLN A 109 -10.53 -12.17 -17.26
CA GLN A 109 -10.99 -13.33 -18.00
C GLN A 109 -9.87 -14.08 -18.74
N ILE A 110 -8.63 -13.97 -18.27
CA ILE A 110 -7.47 -14.69 -18.81
C ILE A 110 -7.25 -15.95 -17.96
N HIS A 111 -7.22 -17.11 -18.61
CA HIS A 111 -6.77 -18.33 -17.97
C HIS A 111 -5.24 -18.42 -18.05
N VAL A 112 -4.58 -18.49 -16.90
CA VAL A 112 -3.13 -18.65 -16.79
C VAL A 112 -2.82 -20.06 -16.30
N ASN A 113 -1.90 -20.75 -16.98
CA ASN A 113 -1.50 -22.11 -16.60
C ASN A 113 -0.38 -22.08 -15.54
N GLU A 114 -0.12 -23.25 -14.93
CA GLU A 114 0.91 -23.39 -13.89
C GLU A 114 2.32 -23.00 -14.38
N GLU A 115 2.64 -23.27 -15.65
CA GLU A 115 3.93 -22.94 -16.24
C GLU A 115 4.16 -21.41 -16.28
N CYS A 116 3.15 -20.65 -16.67
CA CYS A 116 3.18 -19.19 -16.67
C CYS A 116 3.33 -18.63 -15.25
N LEU A 117 2.58 -19.17 -14.27
CA LEU A 117 2.69 -18.75 -12.88
C LEU A 117 4.09 -19.02 -12.33
N ALA A 118 4.61 -20.25 -12.54
CA ALA A 118 5.96 -20.62 -12.13
C ALA A 118 7.04 -19.79 -12.85
N TYR A 119 6.79 -19.37 -14.10
CA TYR A 119 7.67 -18.48 -14.84
C TYR A 119 7.74 -17.09 -14.17
N LEU A 120 6.58 -16.52 -13.84
CA LEU A 120 6.49 -15.20 -13.20
C LEU A 120 7.13 -15.19 -11.82
N LEU A 121 6.73 -16.10 -10.92
CA LEU A 121 7.21 -16.15 -9.53
C LEU A 121 8.73 -16.27 -9.39
N ARG A 122 9.41 -16.79 -10.41
CA ARG A 122 10.88 -16.91 -10.44
C ARG A 122 11.61 -15.67 -10.93
N ARG A 123 10.93 -14.76 -11.64
CA ARG A 123 11.58 -13.66 -12.37
C ARG A 123 11.05 -12.28 -12.04
N MET A 124 9.79 -12.17 -11.62
CA MET A 124 9.23 -10.90 -11.21
C MET A 124 9.66 -10.52 -9.79
N GLU A 125 9.65 -9.22 -9.49
CA GLU A 125 9.72 -8.75 -8.12
C GLU A 125 8.52 -9.27 -7.31
N ARG A 126 8.77 -9.68 -6.06
CA ARG A 126 7.76 -10.24 -5.15
C ARG A 126 6.90 -9.15 -4.51
N SER A 127 6.25 -8.32 -5.33
CA SER A 127 5.38 -7.24 -4.88
C SER A 127 4.05 -7.22 -5.63
N PHE A 128 3.00 -6.72 -4.96
CA PHE A 128 1.68 -6.60 -5.59
C PHE A 128 1.64 -5.54 -6.70
N ALA A 129 2.54 -4.56 -6.66
CA ALA A 129 2.72 -3.57 -7.71
C ALA A 129 3.23 -4.26 -8.99
N ALA A 130 4.36 -4.96 -8.88
CA ALA A 130 4.91 -5.73 -9.99
C ALA A 130 3.90 -6.74 -10.56
N ALA A 131 3.12 -7.43 -9.72
CA ALA A 131 2.07 -8.34 -10.17
C ALA A 131 1.01 -7.63 -11.02
N ARG A 132 0.57 -6.43 -10.62
CA ARG A 132 -0.39 -5.64 -11.39
C ARG A 132 0.17 -5.22 -12.74
N ASP A 133 1.42 -4.75 -12.75
CA ASP A 133 2.05 -4.19 -13.94
C ASP A 133 2.30 -5.29 -14.97
N VAL A 134 2.83 -6.44 -14.53
CA VAL A 134 2.99 -7.64 -15.36
C VAL A 134 1.66 -8.11 -15.94
N VAL A 135 0.61 -8.23 -15.12
CA VAL A 135 -0.70 -8.71 -15.59
C VAL A 135 -1.30 -7.71 -16.59
N ALA A 136 -1.19 -6.41 -16.35
CA ALA A 136 -1.69 -5.38 -17.25
C ALA A 136 -0.94 -5.39 -18.60
N ALA A 137 0.40 -5.49 -18.57
CA ALA A 137 1.21 -5.57 -19.78
C ALA A 137 0.98 -6.88 -20.55
N ALA A 138 0.82 -8.01 -19.85
CA ALA A 138 0.52 -9.29 -20.47
C ALA A 138 -0.85 -9.30 -21.16
N ASP A 139 -1.89 -8.74 -20.53
CA ASP A 139 -3.21 -8.57 -21.12
C ASP A 139 -3.15 -7.70 -22.38
N ALA A 140 -2.50 -6.53 -22.30
CA ALA A 140 -2.33 -5.63 -23.44
C ALA A 140 -1.60 -6.30 -24.61
N LEU A 141 -0.51 -7.02 -24.34
CA LEU A 141 0.26 -7.70 -25.38
C LEU A 141 -0.48 -8.91 -25.97
N ALA A 142 -1.19 -9.68 -25.14
CA ALA A 142 -2.02 -10.80 -25.58
C ALA A 142 -3.14 -10.33 -26.52
N LEU A 143 -3.79 -9.22 -26.16
CA LEU A 143 -4.82 -8.59 -26.99
C LEU A 143 -4.26 -8.06 -28.32
N ALA A 144 -3.14 -7.34 -28.28
CA ALA A 144 -2.51 -6.75 -29.46
C ALA A 144 -2.03 -7.82 -30.46
N THR A 145 -1.45 -8.92 -29.96
CA THR A 145 -0.94 -10.01 -30.78
C THR A 145 -1.99 -11.06 -31.13
N ARG A 146 -3.17 -11.00 -30.49
CA ARG A 146 -4.22 -12.03 -30.55
C ARG A 146 -3.69 -13.42 -30.20
N ARG A 147 -2.79 -13.48 -29.21
CA ARG A 147 -2.21 -14.74 -28.72
C ARG A 147 -2.54 -14.92 -27.24
N PRO A 148 -2.73 -16.17 -26.78
CA PRO A 148 -2.93 -16.41 -25.36
C PRO A 148 -1.66 -16.07 -24.56
N VAL A 149 -1.85 -15.80 -23.27
CA VAL A 149 -0.72 -15.68 -22.34
C VAL A 149 0.04 -17.00 -22.29
N SER A 150 1.34 -16.92 -22.52
CA SER A 150 2.27 -18.05 -22.54
C SER A 150 3.62 -17.61 -21.96
N PRO A 151 4.52 -18.53 -21.57
CA PRO A 151 5.81 -18.17 -21.02
C PRO A 151 6.63 -17.26 -21.95
N ALA A 152 6.56 -17.46 -23.27
CA ALA A 152 7.24 -16.62 -24.26
C ALA A 152 6.66 -15.19 -24.34
N LEU A 153 5.35 -15.04 -24.16
CA LEU A 153 4.72 -13.72 -24.09
C LEU A 153 5.14 -13.01 -22.80
N LEU A 154 5.16 -13.73 -21.68
CA LEU A 154 5.56 -13.20 -20.38
C LEU A 154 7.04 -12.81 -20.33
N GLU A 155 7.91 -13.55 -21.04
CA GLU A 155 9.30 -13.17 -21.24
C GLU A 155 9.42 -11.80 -21.91
N THR A 156 8.64 -11.58 -22.97
CA THR A 156 8.60 -10.29 -23.68
C THR A 156 8.10 -9.17 -22.76
N VAL A 157 7.07 -9.44 -21.96
CA VAL A 157 6.52 -8.48 -20.98
C VAL A 157 7.56 -8.09 -19.95
N LEU A 158 8.21 -9.07 -19.30
CA LEU A 158 9.22 -8.78 -18.28
C LEU A 158 10.40 -8.01 -18.86
N ALA A 159 10.89 -8.40 -20.03
CA ALA A 159 11.98 -7.69 -20.71
C ALA A 159 11.62 -6.23 -21.04
N THR A 160 10.34 -5.93 -21.27
CA THR A 160 9.88 -4.55 -21.52
C THR A 160 9.82 -3.75 -20.22
N LEU A 161 9.27 -4.34 -19.15
CA LEU A 161 9.14 -3.69 -17.84
C LEU A 161 10.48 -3.43 -17.14
N GLU A 162 11.52 -4.22 -17.44
CA GLU A 162 12.88 -3.98 -16.93
C GLU A 162 13.59 -2.78 -17.58
N GLN A 163 13.05 -2.25 -18.69
CA GLN A 163 13.62 -1.11 -19.43
C GLN A 163 13.02 0.24 -19.06
N ASP A 164 11.94 0.25 -18.27
CA ASP A 164 11.22 1.45 -17.80
C ASP A 164 11.61 1.80 -16.34
#